data_AF-A0A8T4XSB8-F1
#
_entry.id   AF-A0A8T4XSB8-F1
#
_cell.length_a   1.000
_cell.length_b   1.000
_cell.length_c   1.000
_cell.angle_alpha   90.00
_cell.angle_beta   90.00
_cell.angle_gamma   90.00
#
_symmetry.space_group_name_H-M   'P 1'
#
loop_
_entity.id
_entity.type
_entity.pdbx_description
1 polymer ?
#
loop_
_entity_poly.entity_id
_entity_poly.type
_entity_poly.pdbx_seq_one_letter_code
_entity_poly.pdbx_strand_id
1 'polypeptide(L)'
;MEDAYALYKDLKEKAKEWNEKRLSNDPSYKTFEVMHPHVAKEILLKVRLRELKAKVLEATSLSQRERIKLEIRKVERELQRERLLQRTKPEYLQWRSRELRSVPRKALAKLKVALKYGFSNMRRRVGGALTRAIPPSISYLGSLDFSSEDLVRWSRGFLRARTSKKPRKPSIGWRFRGK
;
A
#
# COMPACT_ATOMS: atom_id res chain seq x y z
N MET A 1 -27.76 16.89 8.68
CA MET A 1 -26.77 15.78 8.57
C MET A 1 -26.57 15.31 7.12
N GLU A 2 -27.58 15.38 6.24
CA GLU A 2 -27.40 15.07 4.81
C GLU A 2 -26.53 16.11 4.09
N ASP A 3 -26.66 17.39 4.46
CA ASP A 3 -25.92 18.50 3.84
C ASP A 3 -24.39 18.40 4.02
N ALA A 4 -23.92 17.91 5.19
CA ALA A 4 -22.49 17.80 5.46
C ALA A 4 -21.79 16.74 4.59
N TYR A 5 -22.49 15.66 4.25
CA TYR A 5 -21.93 14.61 3.38
C TYR A 5 -21.93 15.03 1.90
N ALA A 6 -22.97 15.75 1.45
CA ALA A 6 -22.99 16.35 0.12
C ALA A 6 -21.85 17.37 -0.03
N LEU A 7 -21.69 18.27 0.96
CA LEU A 7 -20.60 19.24 1.00
C LEU A 7 -19.22 18.58 0.98
N TYR A 8 -19.02 17.51 1.76
CA TYR A 8 -17.79 16.71 1.73
C TYR A 8 -17.51 16.14 0.33
N LYS A 9 -18.52 15.59 -0.34
CA LYS A 9 -18.37 15.01 -1.68
C LYS A 9 -17.97 16.08 -2.69
N ASP A 10 -18.64 17.22 -2.66
CA ASP A 10 -18.36 18.34 -3.57
C ASP A 10 -16.96 18.91 -3.34
N LEU A 11 -16.55 19.12 -2.08
CA LEU A 11 -15.20 19.55 -1.74
C LEU A 11 -14.14 18.54 -2.18
N LYS A 12 -14.43 17.24 -2.10
CA LYS A 12 -13.52 16.17 -2.56
C LYS A 12 -13.39 16.14 -4.08
N GLU A 13 -14.47 16.42 -4.82
CA GLU A 13 -14.41 16.57 -6.28
C GLU A 13 -13.66 17.84 -6.67
N LYS A 14 -13.98 19.00 -6.09
CA LYS A 14 -13.23 20.25 -6.28
C LYS A 14 -11.74 20.08 -5.97
N ALA A 15 -11.42 19.35 -4.90
CA ALA A 15 -10.04 19.06 -4.51
C ALA A 15 -9.25 18.28 -5.56
N LYS A 16 -9.89 17.57 -6.51
CA LYS A 16 -9.19 16.89 -7.62
C LYS A 16 -8.65 17.86 -8.67
N GLU A 17 -9.22 19.04 -8.76
CA GLU A 17 -8.89 20.03 -9.79
C GLU A 17 -8.17 21.25 -9.20
N TRP A 18 -8.54 21.66 -7.99
CA TRP A 18 -8.07 22.90 -7.40
C TRP A 18 -6.77 22.73 -6.63
N ASN A 19 -5.98 23.81 -6.58
CA ASN A 19 -4.76 23.90 -5.77
C ASN A 19 -5.08 24.19 -4.31
N GLU A 20 -4.14 23.90 -3.41
CA GLU A 20 -4.28 24.03 -1.95
C GLU A 20 -4.79 25.42 -1.55
N LYS A 21 -4.16 26.48 -2.09
CA LYS A 21 -4.54 27.88 -1.81
C LYS A 21 -5.95 28.25 -2.29
N ARG A 22 -6.38 27.67 -3.41
CA ARG A 22 -7.71 27.96 -3.98
C ARG A 22 -8.79 27.26 -3.15
N LEU A 23 -8.50 26.05 -2.69
CA LEU A 23 -9.43 25.27 -1.87
C LEU A 23 -9.59 25.87 -0.47
N SER A 24 -8.50 26.30 0.17
CA SER A 24 -8.56 26.89 1.52
C SER A 24 -9.30 28.24 1.57
N ASN A 25 -9.38 28.94 0.45
CA ASN A 25 -10.10 30.21 0.35
C ASN A 25 -11.60 30.05 0.07
N ASP A 26 -12.07 28.85 -0.31
CA ASP A 26 -13.48 28.61 -0.62
C ASP A 26 -14.34 28.77 0.66
N PRO A 27 -15.41 29.58 0.64
CA PRO A 27 -16.29 29.75 1.81
C PRO A 27 -16.88 28.41 2.29
N SER A 28 -17.25 27.55 1.35
CA SER A 28 -17.74 26.20 1.62
C SER A 28 -16.71 25.34 2.36
N TYR A 29 -15.43 25.48 2.02
CA TYR A 29 -14.35 24.80 2.71
C TYR A 29 -14.17 25.34 4.13
N LYS A 30 -14.17 26.66 4.33
CA LYS A 30 -14.04 27.29 5.66
C LYS A 30 -15.16 26.87 6.60
N THR A 31 -16.41 26.87 6.12
CA THR A 31 -17.56 26.40 6.90
C THR A 31 -17.41 24.91 7.25
N PHE A 32 -16.93 24.10 6.31
CA PHE A 32 -16.69 22.68 6.54
C PHE A 32 -15.53 22.41 7.51
N GLU A 33 -14.48 23.24 7.49
CA GLU A 33 -13.33 23.15 8.39
C GLU A 33 -13.72 23.40 9.85
N VAL A 34 -14.64 24.35 10.10
CA VAL A 34 -15.17 24.62 11.44
C VAL A 34 -15.94 23.41 11.97
N MET A 35 -16.77 22.80 11.13
CA MET A 35 -17.60 21.65 11.53
C MET A 35 -16.80 20.35 11.65
N HIS A 36 -15.90 20.09 10.70
CA HIS A 36 -15.17 18.84 10.57
C HIS A 36 -13.67 19.08 10.29
N PRO A 37 -12.90 19.61 11.26
CA PRO A 37 -11.54 20.11 11.03
C PRO A 37 -10.57 19.05 10.54
N HIS A 38 -10.60 17.84 11.12
CA HIS A 38 -9.71 16.76 10.72
C HIS A 38 -9.99 16.26 9.30
N VAL A 39 -11.23 16.34 8.84
CA VAL A 39 -11.62 15.86 7.51
C VAL A 39 -11.28 16.91 6.47
N ALA A 40 -11.56 18.18 6.78
CA ALA A 40 -11.12 19.31 5.96
C ALA A 40 -9.60 19.29 5.77
N LYS A 41 -8.85 19.11 6.85
CA LYS A 41 -7.39 18.99 6.82
C LYS A 41 -6.91 17.79 6.02
N GLU A 42 -7.58 16.63 6.10
CA GLU A 42 -7.23 15.49 5.25
C GLU A 42 -7.41 15.81 3.76
N ILE A 43 -8.46 16.55 3.39
CA ILE A 43 -8.70 16.98 2.01
C ILE A 43 -7.54 17.88 1.54
N LEU A 44 -7.15 18.89 2.32
CA LEU A 44 -6.01 19.76 1.97
C LEU A 44 -4.70 18.97 1.85
N LEU A 45 -4.40 18.09 2.79
CA LEU A 45 -3.19 17.28 2.77
C LEU A 45 -3.13 16.38 1.52
N LYS A 46 -4.27 15.86 1.04
CA LYS A 46 -4.33 15.11 -0.23
C LYS A 46 -4.01 16.00 -1.44
N VAL A 47 -4.52 17.23 -1.46
CA VAL A 47 -4.21 18.20 -2.53
C VAL A 47 -2.72 18.52 -2.53
N ARG A 48 -2.16 18.87 -1.38
CA ARG A 48 -0.72 19.15 -1.23
C ARG A 48 0.15 17.97 -1.66
N LEU A 49 -0.25 16.74 -1.32
CA LEU A 49 0.47 15.54 -1.73
C LEU A 49 0.45 15.35 -3.25
N ARG A 50 -0.67 15.65 -3.92
CA ARG A 50 -0.75 15.67 -5.39
C ARG A 50 0.21 16.69 -5.99
N GLU A 51 0.18 17.93 -5.49
CA GLU A 51 1.05 19.01 -5.95
C GLU A 51 2.53 18.67 -5.77
N LEU A 52 2.91 18.14 -4.60
CA LEU A 52 4.29 17.72 -4.35
C LEU A 52 4.72 16.58 -5.29
N LYS A 53 3.84 15.62 -5.59
CA LYS A 53 4.13 14.56 -6.57
C LYS A 53 4.32 15.11 -7.98
N ALA A 54 3.54 16.11 -8.39
CA ALA A 54 3.74 16.80 -9.65
C ALA A 54 5.10 17.51 -9.68
N LYS A 55 5.44 18.25 -8.62
CA LYS A 55 6.74 18.92 -8.47
C LYS A 55 7.94 17.96 -8.49
N VAL A 56 7.78 16.73 -8.00
CA VAL A 56 8.84 15.69 -8.11
C VAL A 56 9.15 15.36 -9.58
N LEU A 57 8.15 15.37 -10.46
CA LEU A 57 8.32 15.08 -11.88
C LEU A 57 8.95 16.25 -12.63
N GLU A 58 8.67 17.48 -12.20
CA GLU A 58 9.21 18.72 -12.78
C GLU A 58 10.62 19.06 -12.28
N ALA A 59 11.08 18.45 -11.18
CA ALA A 59 12.38 18.74 -10.59
C ALA A 59 13.54 18.29 -11.48
N THR A 60 14.42 19.23 -11.85
CA THR A 60 15.58 18.98 -12.72
C THR A 60 16.79 18.44 -11.96
N SER A 61 16.93 18.76 -10.67
CA SER A 61 18.09 18.35 -9.85
C SER A 61 17.77 17.24 -8.84
N LEU A 62 18.76 16.37 -8.60
CA LEU A 62 18.64 15.26 -7.63
C LEU A 62 18.39 15.76 -6.21
N SER A 63 19.09 16.82 -5.79
CA SER A 63 18.95 17.39 -4.44
C SER A 63 17.55 17.98 -4.19
N GLN A 64 16.96 18.69 -5.17
CA GLN A 64 15.58 19.15 -5.06
C GLN A 64 14.60 17.98 -5.01
N ARG A 65 14.82 16.95 -5.84
CA ARG A 65 13.97 15.76 -5.85
C ARG A 65 13.96 15.03 -4.51
N GLU A 66 15.11 14.92 -3.84
CA GLU A 66 15.22 14.35 -2.50
C GLU A 66 14.51 15.19 -1.44
N ARG A 67 14.67 16.52 -1.48
CA ARG A 67 13.94 17.44 -0.59
C ARG A 67 12.44 17.28 -0.72
N ILE A 68 11.91 17.26 -1.94
CA ILE A 68 10.47 17.10 -2.19
C ILE A 68 9.99 15.71 -1.73
N LYS A 69 10.78 14.64 -1.94
CA LYS A 69 10.45 13.29 -1.41
C LYS A 69 10.36 13.26 0.11
N LEU A 70 11.25 13.96 0.81
CA LEU A 70 11.18 14.07 2.27
C LEU A 70 9.93 14.83 2.71
N GLU A 71 9.54 15.89 1.99
CA GLU A 71 8.30 16.61 2.23
C GLU A 71 7.07 15.72 2.01
N ILE A 72 7.04 14.94 0.93
CA ILE A 72 5.98 13.93 0.70
C ILE A 72 5.86 12.99 1.89
N ARG A 73 6.97 12.45 2.41
CA ARG A 73 6.96 11.58 3.61
C ARG A 73 6.46 12.28 4.87
N LYS A 74 6.65 13.59 5.01
CA LYS A 74 6.09 14.38 6.12
C LYS A 74 4.57 14.49 5.97
N VAL A 75 4.11 14.90 4.79
CA VAL A 75 2.68 15.03 4.48
C VAL A 75 1.95 13.69 4.61
N GLU A 76 2.56 12.58 4.17
CA GLU A 76 1.99 11.23 4.34
C GLU A 76 1.82 10.84 5.81
N ARG A 77 2.79 11.17 6.66
CA ARG A 77 2.70 10.93 8.12
C ARG A 77 1.62 11.78 8.77
N GLU A 78 1.52 13.06 8.40
CA GLU A 78 0.44 13.94 8.87
C GLU A 78 -0.93 13.41 8.44
N LEU A 79 -1.06 12.96 7.19
CA LEU A 79 -2.30 12.39 6.67
C LEU A 79 -2.67 11.09 7.38
N GLN A 80 -1.69 10.25 7.74
CA GLN A 80 -1.94 9.08 8.58
C GLN A 80 -2.42 9.48 9.98
N ARG A 81 -1.81 10.49 10.60
CA ARG A 81 -2.21 11.00 11.91
C ARG A 81 -3.64 11.52 11.89
N GLU A 82 -4.00 12.36 10.92
CA GLU A 82 -5.37 12.89 10.80
C GLU A 82 -6.40 11.77 10.59
N ARG A 83 -6.07 10.75 9.77
CA ARG A 83 -6.95 9.58 9.60
C ARG A 83 -7.14 8.78 10.89
N LEU A 84 -6.09 8.64 11.70
CA LEU A 84 -6.20 7.97 13.00
C LEU A 84 -7.11 8.76 13.95
N LEU A 85 -6.98 10.09 13.97
CA LEU A 85 -7.84 10.98 14.76
C LEU A 85 -9.31 10.94 14.30
N GLN A 86 -9.55 10.71 13.00
CA GLN A 86 -10.92 10.54 12.49
C GLN A 86 -11.52 9.17 12.80
N ARG A 87 -10.72 8.10 12.77
CA ARG A 87 -11.20 6.71 12.95
C ARG A 87 -11.85 6.47 14.31
N THR A 88 -11.52 7.25 15.32
CA THR A 88 -12.12 7.19 16.65
C THR A 88 -13.51 7.84 16.70
N LYS A 89 -13.88 8.64 15.68
CA LYS A 89 -15.16 9.36 15.64
C LYS A 89 -16.26 8.54 14.94
N PRO A 90 -17.50 8.53 15.47
CA PRO A 90 -18.61 7.79 14.86
C PRO A 90 -19.02 8.36 13.49
N GLU A 91 -18.92 9.68 13.30
CA GLU A 91 -19.20 10.38 12.04
C GLU A 91 -18.38 9.83 10.87
N TYR A 92 -17.09 9.57 11.10
CA TYR A 92 -16.20 8.99 10.10
C TYR A 92 -16.65 7.59 9.67
N LEU A 93 -17.09 6.75 10.61
CA LEU A 93 -17.60 5.41 10.30
C LEU A 93 -18.89 5.48 9.49
N GLN A 94 -19.77 6.44 9.80
CA GLN A 94 -20.99 6.68 9.03
C GLN A 94 -20.68 7.15 7.61
N TRP A 95 -19.74 8.09 7.43
CA TRP A 95 -19.32 8.51 6.09
C TRP A 95 -18.61 7.40 5.33
N ARG A 96 -17.74 6.64 5.99
CA ARG A 96 -17.01 5.55 5.33
C ARG A 96 -17.94 4.43 4.89
N SER A 97 -18.95 4.10 5.69
CA SER A 97 -19.97 3.12 5.30
C SER A 97 -20.85 3.63 4.15
N ARG A 98 -21.20 4.93 4.13
CA ARG A 98 -21.91 5.57 3.00
C ARG A 98 -21.07 5.59 1.71
N GLU A 99 -19.78 5.94 1.80
CA GLU A 99 -18.85 5.86 0.67
C GLU A 99 -18.79 4.42 0.13
N LEU A 100 -18.65 3.42 1.00
CA LEU A 100 -18.60 2.01 0.60
C LEU A 100 -19.91 1.52 -0.03
N ARG A 101 -21.07 2.03 0.41
CA ARG A 101 -22.37 1.75 -0.22
C ARG A 101 -22.46 2.32 -1.64
N SER A 102 -21.80 3.45 -1.90
CA SER A 102 -21.73 4.06 -3.23
C SER A 102 -20.73 3.39 -4.19
N VAL A 103 -19.86 2.50 -3.68
CA VAL A 103 -18.95 1.71 -4.53
C VAL A 103 -19.75 0.63 -5.26
N PRO A 104 -19.65 0.50 -6.59
CA PRO A 104 -20.41 -0.50 -7.33
C PRO A 104 -20.08 -1.90 -6.81
N ARG A 105 -21.12 -2.70 -6.48
CA ARG A 105 -21.00 -4.08 -5.97
C ARG A 105 -20.05 -4.96 -6.81
N LYS A 106 -19.92 -4.68 -8.11
CA LYS A 106 -18.99 -5.33 -9.04
C LYS A 106 -17.50 -5.15 -8.66
N ALA A 107 -17.10 -4.01 -8.10
CA ALA A 107 -15.72 -3.76 -7.68
C ALA A 107 -15.36 -4.58 -6.42
N LEU A 108 -16.29 -4.69 -5.46
CA LEU A 108 -16.13 -5.53 -4.27
C LEU A 108 -16.09 -7.03 -4.62
N ALA A 109 -16.88 -7.45 -5.61
CA ALA A 109 -16.85 -8.82 -6.12
C ALA A 109 -15.48 -9.17 -6.74
N LYS A 110 -14.91 -8.28 -7.56
CA LYS A 110 -13.55 -8.45 -8.11
C LYS A 110 -12.47 -8.49 -7.03
N LEU A 111 -12.63 -7.74 -5.95
CA LEU A 111 -11.68 -7.71 -4.83
C LEU A 111 -11.75 -8.99 -3.98
N LYS A 112 -12.95 -9.54 -3.74
CA LYS A 112 -13.13 -10.86 -3.12
C LYS A 112 -12.52 -11.98 -3.96
N VAL A 113 -12.72 -11.94 -5.27
CA VAL A 113 -12.09 -12.85 -6.24
C VAL A 113 -10.57 -12.71 -6.16
N ALA A 114 -10.02 -11.51 -6.31
CA ALA A 114 -8.57 -11.27 -6.24
C ALA A 114 -7.94 -11.71 -4.92
N LEU A 115 -8.61 -11.50 -3.78
CA LEU A 115 -8.17 -12.01 -2.48
C LEU A 115 -8.20 -13.53 -2.42
N LYS A 116 -9.30 -14.18 -2.83
CA LYS A 116 -9.42 -15.64 -2.81
C LYS A 116 -8.38 -16.31 -3.71
N TYR A 117 -8.17 -15.80 -4.92
CA TYR A 117 -7.17 -16.33 -5.86
C TYR A 117 -5.73 -15.96 -5.46
N GLY A 118 -5.52 -14.76 -4.92
CA GLY A 118 -4.22 -14.29 -4.41
C GLY A 118 -3.75 -15.10 -3.20
N PHE A 119 -4.63 -15.33 -2.22
CA PHE A 119 -4.34 -16.18 -1.07
C PHE A 119 -4.15 -17.64 -1.47
N SER A 120 -4.95 -18.17 -2.40
CA SER A 120 -4.78 -19.55 -2.88
C SER A 120 -3.43 -19.74 -3.61
N ASN A 121 -3.05 -18.80 -4.47
CA ASN A 121 -1.76 -18.83 -5.16
C ASN A 121 -0.57 -18.61 -4.20
N MET A 122 -0.72 -17.74 -3.21
CA MET A 122 0.29 -17.52 -2.18
C MET A 122 0.43 -18.76 -1.29
N ARG A 123 -0.67 -19.39 -0.88
CA ARG A 123 -0.66 -20.65 -0.09
C ARG A 123 -0.05 -21.80 -0.88
N ARG A 124 -0.29 -21.93 -2.19
CA ARG A 124 0.38 -22.94 -3.03
C ARG A 124 1.88 -22.69 -3.16
N ARG A 125 2.30 -21.44 -3.42
CA ARG A 125 3.72 -21.10 -3.57
C ARG A 125 4.50 -21.18 -2.27
N VAL A 126 3.94 -20.64 -1.19
CA VAL A 126 4.56 -20.60 0.14
C VAL A 126 4.45 -21.95 0.83
N GLY A 127 3.31 -22.63 0.73
CA GLY A 127 3.11 -23.96 1.31
C GLY A 127 4.07 -25.01 0.73
N GLY A 128 4.22 -25.07 -0.60
CA GLY A 128 5.16 -26.00 -1.23
C GLY A 128 6.64 -25.64 -1.05
N ALA A 129 6.95 -24.38 -0.77
CA ALA A 129 8.31 -23.94 -0.46
C ALA A 129 8.67 -24.17 1.01
N LEU A 130 7.73 -23.93 1.93
CA LEU A 130 7.89 -24.17 3.37
C LEU A 130 8.01 -25.66 3.66
N THR A 131 7.16 -26.53 3.10
CA THR A 131 7.26 -27.98 3.34
C THR A 131 8.57 -28.59 2.85
N ARG A 132 9.20 -28.00 1.83
CA ARG A 132 10.54 -28.43 1.36
C ARG A 132 11.70 -27.82 2.17
N ALA A 133 11.48 -26.68 2.81
CA ALA A 133 12.50 -25.97 3.58
C ALA A 133 12.49 -26.30 5.08
N ILE A 134 11.37 -26.84 5.58
CA ILE A 134 11.24 -27.29 6.95
C ILE A 134 11.92 -28.68 7.06
N PRO A 135 12.84 -28.86 8.01
CA PRO A 135 13.43 -30.16 8.30
C PRO A 135 12.36 -31.19 8.67
N PRO A 136 12.52 -32.46 8.28
CA PRO A 136 11.56 -33.50 8.58
C PRO A 136 11.30 -33.67 10.09
N SER A 137 12.29 -33.36 10.94
CA SER A 137 12.12 -33.35 12.41
C SER A 137 10.99 -32.45 12.91
N ILE A 138 10.65 -31.38 12.19
CA ILE A 138 9.57 -30.46 12.54
C ILE A 138 8.24 -30.89 11.90
N SER A 139 8.27 -31.50 10.71
CA SER A 139 7.05 -32.00 10.05
C SER A 139 6.48 -33.28 10.67
N TYR A 140 7.32 -34.06 11.36
CA TYR A 140 6.99 -35.35 11.98
C TYR A 140 6.91 -35.26 13.52
N LEU A 141 6.66 -34.07 14.07
CA LEU A 141 6.54 -33.87 15.52
C LEU A 141 5.39 -34.75 16.05
N GLY A 142 5.73 -35.90 16.65
CA GLY A 142 4.78 -36.89 17.19
C GLY A 142 4.82 -38.29 16.58
N SER A 143 5.60 -38.56 15.53
CA SER A 143 5.81 -39.94 15.04
C SER A 143 7.15 -40.51 15.51
N LEU A 144 7.13 -41.73 16.06
CA LEU A 144 8.29 -42.43 16.63
C LEU A 144 9.34 -42.88 15.60
N ASP A 145 9.05 -42.79 14.29
CA ASP A 145 9.88 -43.36 13.21
C ASP A 145 10.91 -42.37 12.62
N PHE A 146 11.28 -41.30 13.34
CA PHE A 146 12.26 -40.34 12.83
C PHE A 146 13.69 -40.69 13.27
N SER A 147 14.52 -41.15 12.33
CA SER A 147 15.94 -41.44 12.58
C SER A 147 16.85 -40.24 12.33
N SER A 148 17.99 -40.18 13.02
CA SER A 148 19.02 -39.17 12.78
C SER A 148 19.60 -39.22 11.36
N GLU A 149 19.57 -40.39 10.72
CA GLU A 149 20.01 -40.58 9.33
C GLU A 149 19.12 -39.83 8.33
N ASP A 150 17.81 -39.78 8.59
CA ASP A 150 16.85 -39.07 7.74
C ASP A 150 17.06 -37.55 7.77
N LEU A 151 17.46 -37.01 8.93
CA LEU A 151 17.83 -35.59 9.07
C LEU A 151 19.10 -35.28 8.26
N VAL A 152 20.11 -36.16 8.33
CA VAL A 152 21.37 -36.01 7.58
C VAL A 152 21.11 -36.11 6.08
N ARG A 153 20.27 -37.05 5.64
CA ARG A 153 19.89 -37.23 4.23
C ARG A 153 19.13 -36.02 3.69
N TRP A 154 18.19 -35.47 4.46
CA TRP A 154 17.49 -34.23 4.10
C TRP A 154 18.46 -33.03 4.01
N SER A 155 19.35 -32.86 4.99
CA SER A 155 20.30 -31.74 5.01
C SER A 155 21.26 -31.77 3.80
N ARG A 156 21.77 -32.95 3.42
CA ARG A 156 22.60 -33.14 2.24
C ARG A 156 21.83 -32.86 0.95
N GLY A 157 20.57 -33.30 0.85
CA GLY A 157 19.69 -33.02 -0.29
C GLY A 157 19.35 -31.52 -0.43
N PHE A 158 19.04 -30.86 0.69
CA PHE A 158 18.72 -29.44 0.75
C PHE A 158 19.92 -28.57 0.35
N LEU A 159 21.12 -28.89 0.84
CA LEU A 159 22.36 -28.19 0.48
C LEU A 159 22.70 -28.35 -1.02
N ARG A 160 22.58 -29.55 -1.59
CA ARG A 160 22.79 -29.78 -3.05
C ARG A 160 21.76 -29.05 -3.92
N ALA A 161 20.50 -28.97 -3.51
CA ALA A 161 19.46 -28.23 -4.23
C ALA A 161 19.63 -26.70 -4.16
N ARG A 162 20.32 -26.20 -3.12
CA ARG A 162 20.63 -24.78 -2.94
C ARG A 162 21.83 -24.34 -3.78
N THR A 163 22.84 -25.20 -3.95
CA THR A 163 24.04 -24.93 -4.78
C THR A 163 23.80 -25.12 -6.28
N SER A 164 22.80 -25.90 -6.69
CA SER A 164 22.47 -26.15 -8.11
C SER A 164 21.69 -25.03 -8.80
N LYS A 165 21.24 -23.99 -8.07
CA LYS A 165 20.65 -22.79 -8.67
C LYS A 165 21.75 -21.98 -9.34
N LYS A 166 22.01 -22.27 -10.62
CA LYS A 166 22.89 -21.46 -11.48
C LYS A 166 22.57 -19.97 -11.27
N PRO A 167 23.58 -19.10 -11.04
CA PRO A 167 23.34 -17.67 -11.00
C PRO A 167 22.71 -17.27 -12.33
N ARG A 168 21.56 -16.57 -12.27
CA ARG A 168 20.98 -15.96 -13.46
C ARG A 168 22.01 -15.00 -14.01
N LYS A 169 22.59 -15.30 -15.18
CA LYS A 169 23.49 -14.36 -15.88
C LYS A 169 22.75 -13.02 -15.98
N PRO A 170 23.36 -11.90 -15.57
CA PRO A 170 22.79 -10.59 -15.88
C PRO A 170 22.71 -10.50 -17.40
N SER A 171 21.55 -10.11 -17.92
CA SER A 171 21.39 -9.78 -19.34
C SER A 171 22.29 -8.59 -19.64
N ILE A 172 23.48 -8.86 -20.19
CA ILE A 172 24.45 -7.85 -20.62
C ILE A 172 23.81 -7.13 -21.82
N GLY A 173 23.22 -5.98 -21.53
CA GLY A 173 22.64 -5.03 -22.48
C GLY A 173 23.53 -3.81 -22.72
N TRP A 174 24.86 -3.96 -22.66
CA TRP A 174 25.80 -2.88 -23.01
C TRP A 174 26.63 -3.30 -24.22
N ARG A 175 26.11 -2.99 -25.42
CA ARG A 175 26.95 -2.92 -26.61
C ARG A 175 27.84 -1.68 -26.47
N PHE A 176 29.12 -1.90 -26.21
CA PHE A 176 30.13 -0.91 -26.57
C PHE A 176 30.12 -0.78 -28.10
N ARG A 177 29.62 0.36 -28.61
CA ARG A 177 29.96 0.83 -29.95
C ARG A 177 31.23 1.66 -29.80
N GLY A 178 32.36 1.06 -30.15
CA GLY A 178 33.55 1.82 -30.50
C GLY A 178 33.41 2.40 -31.90
N LYS A 179 33.80 3.66 -32.05
CA LYS A 179 34.58 4.18 -33.17
C LYS A 179 35.45 5.31 -32.63
#